data_AF-A0A946LH36-F1
#
_entry.id   AF-A0A946LH36-F1
#
_cell.length_a   1.000
_cell.length_b   1.000
_cell.length_c   1.000
_cell.angle_alpha   90.00
_cell.angle_beta   90.00
_cell.angle_gamma   90.00
#
_symmetry.space_group_name_H-M   'P 1'
#
loop_
_entity.id
_entity.type
_entity.pdbx_description
1 polymer ?
#
loop_
_entity_poly.entity_id
_entity_poly.type
_entity_poly.pdbx_seq_one_letter_code
_entity_poly.pdbx_strand_id
1 'polypeptide(L)'
;MLKKYWWLILIIILAIILGLSFCQQDDPAPLICTQPLMPEDGAEISYGADLMTFAFTEMEGIALYHLNIQTPSGHLITFELDDTQVERIISTFTEPGENTWYVEALNDDRE
;
A
#
# COMPACT_ATOMS: atom_id res chain seq x y z
N MET A 1 -30.81 -15.92 -51.72
CA MET A 1 -30.93 -16.88 -50.60
C MET A 1 -30.54 -16.34 -49.22
N LEU A 2 -30.17 -15.04 -49.09
CA LEU A 2 -29.69 -14.46 -47.82
C LEU A 2 -30.79 -14.18 -46.76
N LYS A 3 -32.06 -14.00 -47.17
CA LYS A 3 -33.17 -13.65 -46.25
C LYS A 3 -33.52 -14.75 -45.24
N LYS A 4 -33.19 -16.02 -45.52
CA LYS A 4 -33.63 -17.17 -44.70
C LYS A 4 -32.81 -17.35 -43.42
N TYR A 5 -31.61 -16.78 -43.35
CA TYR A 5 -30.68 -16.93 -42.21
C TYR A 5 -30.53 -15.65 -41.38
N TRP A 6 -31.32 -14.62 -41.67
CA TRP A 6 -31.23 -13.31 -41.00
C TRP A 6 -31.55 -13.40 -39.50
N TRP A 7 -32.46 -14.30 -39.12
CA TRP A 7 -32.79 -14.54 -37.71
C TRP A 7 -31.70 -15.32 -36.95
N LEU A 8 -30.97 -16.20 -37.63
CA LEU A 8 -29.83 -16.92 -37.05
C LEU A 8 -28.67 -15.98 -36.71
N ILE A 9 -28.42 -14.99 -37.57
CA ILE A 9 -27.43 -13.92 -37.32
C ILE A 9 -27.83 -13.12 -36.07
N LEU A 10 -29.12 -12.82 -35.92
CA LEU A 10 -29.65 -12.07 -34.77
C LEU A 10 -29.51 -12.86 -33.46
N ILE A 11 -29.72 -14.18 -33.49
CA ILE A 11 -29.52 -15.07 -32.34
C ILE A 11 -28.03 -15.18 -31.97
N ILE A 12 -27.13 -15.27 -32.96
CA ILE A 12 -25.68 -15.31 -32.74
C ILE A 12 -25.19 -14.00 -32.12
N ILE A 13 -25.65 -12.84 -32.61
CA ILE A 13 -25.29 -11.54 -32.03
C ILE A 13 -25.82 -11.41 -30.61
N LEU A 14 -27.05 -11.85 -30.32
CA LEU A 14 -27.61 -11.84 -28.98
C LEU A 14 -26.83 -12.73 -28.01
N ALA A 15 -26.37 -13.91 -28.48
CA ALA A 15 -25.54 -14.83 -27.70
C ALA A 15 -24.12 -14.28 -27.46
N ILE A 16 -23.56 -13.48 -28.40
CA ILE A 16 -22.28 -12.78 -28.20
C ILE A 16 -22.46 -11.65 -27.17
N ILE A 17 -23.54 -10.86 -27.24
CA ILE A 17 -23.81 -9.78 -26.28
C ILE A 17 -24.11 -10.33 -24.87
N LEU A 18 -24.86 -11.43 -24.75
CA LEU A 18 -25.15 -12.10 -23.47
C LEU A 18 -23.95 -12.93 -22.96
N GLY A 19 -23.12 -13.47 -23.86
CA GLY A 19 -21.91 -14.23 -23.53
C GLY A 19 -20.69 -13.35 -23.20
N LEU A 20 -20.74 -12.05 -23.52
CA LEU A 20 -19.75 -11.05 -23.12
C LEU A 20 -19.88 -10.60 -21.65
N SER A 21 -20.82 -11.17 -20.88
CA SER A 21 -20.84 -11.02 -19.42
C SER A 21 -19.81 -11.92 -18.71
N PHE A 22 -18.82 -12.45 -19.44
CA PHE A 22 -17.68 -13.13 -18.84
C PHE A 22 -16.77 -12.11 -18.17
N CYS A 23 -16.85 -12.09 -16.85
CA CYS A 23 -15.93 -11.47 -15.92
C CYS A 23 -15.79 -9.95 -16.11
N GLN A 24 -16.72 -9.18 -15.53
CA GLN A 24 -16.21 -8.06 -14.74
C GLN A 24 -15.33 -8.70 -13.68
N GLN A 25 -14.03 -8.72 -13.97
CA GLN A 25 -12.97 -8.84 -12.98
C GLN A 25 -13.40 -7.92 -11.84
N ASP A 26 -13.72 -8.50 -10.67
CA ASP A 26 -13.69 -7.74 -9.45
C ASP A 26 -12.31 -7.09 -9.46
N ASP A 27 -12.28 -5.78 -9.71
CA ASP A 27 -11.06 -5.00 -9.55
C ASP A 27 -10.53 -5.39 -8.16
N PRO A 28 -9.26 -5.85 -8.02
CA PRO A 28 -8.71 -6.00 -6.70
C PRO A 28 -8.93 -4.65 -6.02
N ALA A 29 -9.67 -4.66 -4.91
CA ALA A 29 -9.94 -3.47 -4.13
C ALA A 29 -8.63 -2.66 -4.07
N PRO A 30 -8.68 -1.34 -4.35
CA PRO A 30 -7.47 -0.55 -4.47
C PRO A 30 -6.59 -0.88 -3.27
N LEU A 31 -5.35 -1.32 -3.54
CA LEU A 31 -4.35 -1.54 -2.49
C LEU A 31 -4.46 -0.33 -1.57
N ILE A 32 -4.94 -0.53 -0.35
CA ILE A 32 -5.09 0.57 0.60
C ILE A 32 -3.66 1.04 0.83
N CYS A 33 -3.30 2.13 0.15
CA CYS A 33 -1.99 2.72 0.28
C CYS A 33 -1.87 3.18 1.73
N THR A 34 -0.91 2.62 2.45
CA THR A 34 -0.56 3.19 3.75
C THR A 34 -0.14 4.65 3.57
N GLN A 35 -0.66 5.52 4.42
CA GLN A 35 -0.33 6.93 4.43
C GLN A 35 0.43 7.25 5.71
N PRO A 36 1.63 7.84 5.62
CA PRO A 36 2.30 8.48 6.74
C PRO A 36 1.38 9.52 7.40
N LEU A 37 1.20 9.42 8.72
CA LEU A 37 0.43 10.37 9.53
C LEU A 37 1.36 11.23 10.40
N MET A 38 2.40 10.61 10.99
CA MET A 38 3.40 11.29 11.81
C MET A 38 4.79 10.64 11.61
N PRO A 39 5.90 11.42 11.59
CA PRO A 39 5.94 12.88 11.43
C PRO A 39 5.19 13.37 10.20
N GLU A 40 4.79 14.64 10.22
CA GLU A 40 4.45 15.36 8.99
C GLU A 40 5.66 15.41 8.07
N ASP A 41 5.42 15.41 6.75
CA ASP A 41 6.50 15.56 5.78
C ASP A 41 7.25 16.88 6.00
N GLY A 42 8.58 16.80 6.04
CA GLY A 42 9.45 17.95 6.37
C GLY A 42 9.44 18.38 7.84
N ALA A 43 8.87 17.59 8.77
CA ALA A 43 8.93 17.91 10.19
C ALA A 43 10.39 18.00 10.69
N GLU A 44 10.73 19.13 11.30
CA GLU A 44 12.04 19.34 11.92
C GLU A 44 12.05 18.77 13.34
N ILE A 45 13.01 17.90 13.62
CA ILE A 45 13.23 17.32 14.94
C ILE A 45 14.63 17.70 15.41
N SER A 46 14.73 18.12 16.67
CA SER A 46 16.03 18.44 17.27
C SER A 46 16.93 17.20 17.27
N TYR A 47 18.15 17.36 16.76
CA TYR A 47 19.15 16.29 16.83
C TYR A 47 19.41 15.92 18.30
N GLY A 48 19.34 14.64 18.62
CA GLY A 48 19.44 14.14 19.99
C GLY A 48 18.16 14.26 20.82
N ALA A 49 17.01 14.52 20.20
CA ALA A 49 15.72 14.30 20.85
C ALA A 49 15.60 12.84 21.31
N ASP A 50 14.89 12.61 22.42
CA ASP A 50 14.83 11.27 23.02
C ASP A 50 13.85 10.36 22.28
N LEU A 51 12.74 10.87 21.75
CA LEU A 51 11.61 10.07 21.26
C LEU A 51 10.94 10.70 20.03
N MET A 52 10.59 9.86 19.05
CA MET A 52 9.75 10.19 17.90
C MET A 52 8.56 9.25 17.85
N THR A 53 7.39 9.80 17.55
CA THR A 53 6.23 8.98 17.18
C THR A 53 6.17 8.83 15.66
N PHE A 54 6.15 7.58 15.20
CA PHE A 54 5.78 7.23 13.84
C PHE A 54 4.34 6.71 13.85
N ALA A 55 3.51 7.20 12.94
CA ALA A 55 2.15 6.74 12.80
C ALA A 55 1.76 6.69 11.32
N PHE A 56 0.98 5.71 10.93
CA PHE A 56 0.53 5.50 9.56
C PHE A 56 -0.89 4.93 9.53
N THR A 57 -1.58 5.03 8.39
CA THR A 57 -2.91 4.42 8.26
C THR A 57 -2.80 2.90 8.18
N GLU A 58 -3.68 2.23 8.92
CA GLU A 58 -3.83 0.76 8.90
C GLU A 58 -4.03 0.23 7.47
N MET A 59 -3.38 -0.88 7.16
CA MET A 59 -3.61 -1.62 5.92
C MET A 59 -4.55 -2.79 6.23
N GLU A 60 -5.70 -2.86 5.56
CA GLU A 60 -6.69 -3.90 5.81
C GLU A 60 -6.10 -5.31 5.61
N GLY A 61 -6.30 -6.18 6.61
CA GLY A 61 -5.79 -7.55 6.60
C GLY A 61 -4.33 -7.71 7.02
N ILE A 62 -3.63 -6.63 7.34
CA ILE A 62 -2.22 -6.66 7.73
C ILE A 62 -2.10 -6.57 9.26
N ALA A 63 -1.46 -7.57 9.85
CA ALA A 63 -1.24 -7.69 11.29
C ALA A 63 0.20 -7.39 11.69
N LEU A 64 1.14 -7.40 10.74
CA LEU A 64 2.55 -7.15 10.98
C LEU A 64 3.11 -6.20 9.93
N TYR A 65 3.91 -5.25 10.40
CA TYR A 65 4.51 -4.21 9.57
C TYR A 65 6.01 -4.11 9.82
N HIS A 66 6.76 -3.68 8.79
CA HIS A 66 8.09 -3.14 8.93
C HIS A 66 8.05 -1.61 8.80
N LEU A 67 8.49 -0.91 9.84
CA LEU A 67 8.87 0.50 9.74
C LEU A 67 10.34 0.57 9.32
N ASN A 68 10.57 1.13 8.15
CA ASN A 68 11.88 1.31 7.56
C ASN A 68 12.25 2.80 7.58
N ILE A 69 13.42 3.13 8.13
CA ILE A 69 13.95 4.49 8.21
C ILE A 69 15.32 4.51 7.56
N GLN A 70 15.48 5.32 6.52
CA GLN A 70 16.74 5.52 5.83
C GLN A 70 17.40 6.82 6.29
N THR A 71 18.59 6.65 6.86
CA THR A 71 19.43 7.74 7.35
C THR A 71 20.08 8.52 6.21
N PRO A 72 20.63 9.72 6.46
CA PRO A 72 21.34 10.51 5.45
C PRO A 72 22.51 9.79 4.76
N SER A 73 23.21 8.90 5.48
CA SER A 73 24.28 8.06 4.91
C SER A 73 23.76 6.88 4.08
N GLY A 74 22.44 6.67 4.02
CA GLY A 74 21.80 5.58 3.30
C GLY A 74 21.64 4.29 4.11
N HIS A 75 22.05 4.27 5.39
CA HIS A 75 21.83 3.13 6.26
C HIS A 75 20.33 2.99 6.58
N LEU A 76 19.82 1.77 6.40
CA LEU A 76 18.43 1.41 6.64
C LEU A 76 18.27 0.80 8.03
N ILE A 77 17.37 1.37 8.83
CA ILE A 77 16.98 0.88 10.15
C ILE A 77 15.56 0.36 10.04
N THR A 78 15.34 -0.90 10.43
CA THR A 78 14.04 -1.56 10.32
C THR A 78 13.52 -1.98 11.70
N PHE A 79 12.24 -1.72 11.95
CA PHE A 79 11.53 -2.15 13.15
C PHE A 79 10.28 -2.94 12.75
N GLU A 80 10.09 -4.11 13.36
CA GLU A 80 8.84 -4.86 13.28
C GLU A 80 7.79 -4.23 14.22
N LEU A 81 6.56 -4.07 13.73
CA LEU A 81 5.43 -3.47 14.43
C LEU A 81 4.21 -4.38 14.33
N ASP A 82 3.47 -4.50 15.42
CA ASP A 82 2.14 -5.11 15.53
C ASP A 82 1.02 -4.06 15.64
N ASP A 83 1.37 -2.78 15.59
CA ASP A 83 0.45 -1.63 15.65
C ASP A 83 0.86 -0.55 14.63
N THR A 84 -0.08 0.35 14.35
CA THR A 84 0.01 1.45 13.36
C THR A 84 0.64 2.72 13.91
N GLN A 85 0.88 2.77 15.22
CA GLN A 85 1.54 3.87 15.90
C GLN A 85 2.64 3.33 16.81
N VAL A 86 3.78 3.99 16.79
CA VAL A 86 4.89 3.57 17.63
C VAL A 86 5.82 4.70 18.02
N GLU A 87 6.27 4.69 19.27
CA GLU A 87 7.33 5.56 19.75
C GLU A 87 8.70 4.89 19.58
N ARG A 88 9.66 5.62 19.02
CA ARG A 88 11.03 5.15 18.76
C ARG A 88 12.03 6.15 19.30
N ILE A 89 13.07 5.61 19.93
CA ILE A 89 14.16 6.43 20.46
C ILE A 89 15.01 6.93 19.29
N ILE A 90 15.00 8.24 19.07
CA ILE A 90 15.64 8.91 17.91
C ILE A 90 17.17 8.88 18.02
N SER A 91 17.72 8.69 19.23
CA SER A 91 19.17 8.62 19.43
C SER A 91 19.84 7.46 18.66
N THR A 92 19.07 6.55 18.05
CA THR A 92 19.59 5.56 17.10
C THR A 92 19.94 6.14 15.73
N PHE A 93 19.40 7.31 15.36
CA PHE A 93 19.83 8.04 14.17
C PHE A 93 21.16 8.74 14.52
N THR A 94 22.25 8.10 14.14
CA THR A 94 23.61 8.52 14.53
C THR A 94 24.11 9.78 13.81
N GLU A 95 23.30 10.35 12.92
CA GLU A 95 23.72 11.40 11.99
C GLU A 95 22.61 12.46 11.82
N PRO A 96 22.94 13.76 11.89
CA PRO A 96 21.99 14.81 11.57
C PRO A 96 21.73 14.87 10.06
N GLY A 97 20.49 15.20 9.68
CA GLY A 97 20.11 15.40 8.29
C GLY A 97 18.69 14.92 8.00
N GLU A 98 18.36 14.88 6.71
CA GLU A 98 17.08 14.38 6.23
C GLU A 98 17.03 12.85 6.33
N ASN A 99 16.03 12.35 7.05
CA ASN A 99 15.72 10.93 7.13
C ASN A 99 14.44 10.69 6.33
N THR A 100 14.42 9.65 5.50
CA THR A 100 13.19 9.19 4.85
C THR A 100 12.69 7.96 5.60
N TRP A 101 11.37 7.75 5.62
CA TRP A 101 10.79 6.57 6.24
C TRP A 101 9.57 6.09 5.47
N TYR A 102 9.31 4.79 5.57
CA TYR A 102 8.19 4.13 4.92
C TYR A 102 7.80 2.86 5.68
N VAL A 103 6.62 2.32 5.38
CA VAL A 103 6.10 1.12 6.02
C VAL A 103 5.79 0.06 4.98
N GLU A 104 6.17 -1.18 5.28
CA GLU A 104 5.87 -2.37 4.47
C GLU A 104 4.99 -3.34 5.27
N ALA A 105 4.03 -3.98 4.61
CA ALA A 105 3.26 -5.07 5.20
C ALA A 105 4.06 -6.38 5.15
N LEU A 106 4.07 -7.14 6.24
CA LEU A 106 4.80 -8.41 6.33
C LEU A 106 3.96 -9.65 6.05
N ASN A 107 2.68 -9.58 6.38
CA ASN A 107 1.74 -10.70 6.22
C ASN A 107 0.79 -10.48 5.03
N ASP A 108 1.23 -9.76 4.00
CA ASP A 108 0.47 -9.65 2.76
C ASP A 108 0.57 -10.98 1.99
N ASP A 109 -0.25 -11.95 2.41
CA ASP A 109 -0.36 -13.27 1.76
C ASP A 109 -1.12 -13.21 0.42
N ARG A 110 -1.36 -12.02 -0.14
CA ARG A 110 -1.97 -11.83 -1.46
C ARG A 110 -0.91 -12.01 -2.56
N GLU A 111 -0.44 -13.25 -2.74
CA GLU A 111 0.18 -13.72 -4.00
C GLU A 111 -0.88 -14.20 -5.01
#